data_AF-A0A645BJP1-F1
#
_entry.id   AF-A0A645BJP1-F1
#
_cell.length_a   1.000
_cell.length_b   1.000
_cell.length_c   1.000
_cell.angle_alpha   90.00
_cell.angle_beta   90.00
_cell.angle_gamma   90.00
#
_symmetry.space_group_name_H-M   'P 1'
#
loop_
_entity.id
_entity.type
_entity.pdbx_description
1 polymer ?
#
loop_
_entity_poly.entity_id
_entity_poly.type
_entity_poly.pdbx_seq_one_letter_code
_entity_poly.pdbx_strand_id
1 'polypeptide(L)' 'MGIEDVIVGGLVFKGKKESSNEDKPKVKTKAKKATYIRGLHGSGAAKMKAEIRTKRANRHKK' A
#
# COMPACT_ATOMS: atom_id res chain seq x y z
N MET A 1 13.90 37.75 -15.19
CA MET A 1 15.04 37.16 -14.47
C MET A 1 16.15 37.04 -15.47
N GLY A 2 17.17 37.88 -15.34
CA GLY A 2 18.34 37.86 -16.20
C GLY A 2 19.17 36.61 -15.93
N ILE A 3 20.11 36.31 -16.83
CA ILE A 3 21.06 35.20 -16.64
C ILE A 3 21.95 35.48 -15.42
N GLU A 4 22.26 36.76 -15.18
CA GLU A 4 23.06 37.22 -14.05
C GLU A 4 22.37 36.91 -12.71
N ASP A 5 21.06 37.14 -12.63
CA ASP A 5 20.26 36.85 -11.43
C ASP A 5 20.23 35.35 -11.10
N VAL A 6 20.26 34.49 -12.14
CA VAL A 6 20.24 33.03 -12.00
C VAL A 6 21.60 32.49 -11.55
N ILE A 7 22.70 33.08 -12.03
CA ILE A 7 24.07 32.70 -11.64
C ILE A 7 24.34 33.09 -10.17
N VAL A 8 23.87 34.27 -9.74
CA VAL A 8 24.11 34.79 -8.38
C VAL A 8 23.12 34.21 -7.36
N GLY A 9 21.83 34.12 -7.71
CA GLY A 9 20.78 33.69 -6.79
C GLY A 9 20.56 32.18 -6.74
N GLY A 10 21.07 31.43 -7.73
CA GLY A 10 20.86 29.99 -7.87
C GLY A 10 19.43 29.63 -8.31
N LEU A 11 19.31 28.66 -9.22
CA LEU A 11 18.00 28.19 -9.69
C LEU A 11 17.43 27.15 -8.70
N VAL A 12 16.43 27.54 -7.90
CA VAL A 12 15.73 26.60 -7.01
C VAL A 12 14.72 25.79 -7.82
N PHE A 13 15.07 24.55 -8.17
CA PHE A 13 14.13 23.61 -8.77
C PHE A 13 13.06 23.23 -7.74
N LYS A 14 11.89 23.86 -7.85
CA LYS A 14 10.71 23.41 -7.11
C LYS A 14 10.32 22.06 -7.68
N GLY A 15 10.63 20.99 -6.93
CA GLY A 15 10.30 19.62 -7.29
C GLY A 15 8.83 19.53 -7.72
N LYS A 16 8.57 18.75 -8.78
CA LYS A 16 7.23 18.53 -9.31
C LYS A 16 6.30 18.21 -8.14
N LYS A 17 5.28 19.04 -7.92
CA LYS A 17 4.19 18.73 -7.00
C LYS A 17 3.65 17.38 -7.48
N GLU A 18 3.82 16.31 -6.69
CA GLU A 18 3.17 15.04 -7.00
C GLU A 18 1.69 15.38 -7.14
N SER A 19 1.19 15.28 -8.37
CA SER A 19 -0.24 15.38 -8.64
C SER A 19 -0.90 14.42 -7.65
N SER A 20 -1.75 14.95 -6.79
CA SER A 20 -2.63 14.17 -5.94
C SER A 20 -3.19 13.06 -6.80
N ASN A 21 -2.82 11.83 -6.46
CA ASN A 21 -3.18 10.62 -7.18
C ASN A 21 -4.63 10.26 -6.82
N GLU A 22 -5.50 11.25 -6.92
CA GLU A 22 -6.93 11.14 -6.78
C GLU A 22 -7.45 10.81 -8.18
N ASP A 23 -8.15 9.69 -8.29
CA ASP A 23 -8.92 9.27 -9.46
C ASP A 23 -8.19 8.64 -10.67
N LYS A 24 -7.04 7.98 -10.45
CA LYS A 24 -6.66 6.87 -11.36
C LYS A 24 -7.13 5.54 -10.77
N PRO A 25 -7.73 4.61 -11.55
CA PRO A 25 -8.00 3.25 -11.09
C PRO A 25 -6.66 2.63 -10.73
N LYS A 26 -6.31 2.69 -9.44
CA LYS A 26 -5.00 2.31 -8.91
C LYS A 26 -4.74 0.89 -9.39
N VAL A 27 -3.77 0.71 -10.29
CA VAL A 27 -3.39 -0.61 -10.77
C VAL A 27 -2.96 -1.41 -9.54
N LYS A 28 -3.87 -2.27 -9.06
CA LYS A 28 -3.65 -3.04 -7.85
C LYS A 28 -2.60 -4.09 -8.20
N THR A 29 -1.38 -3.89 -7.68
CA THR A 29 -0.31 -4.88 -7.80
C THR A 29 -0.77 -6.22 -7.24
N LYS A 30 -0.16 -7.32 -7.68
CA LYS A 30 -0.47 -8.67 -7.17
C LYS A 30 -0.42 -8.71 -5.63
N ALA A 31 0.55 -8.01 -5.03
CA ALA A 31 0.66 -7.85 -3.59
C ALA A 31 -0.58 -7.19 -2.96
N LYS A 32 -1.06 -6.06 -3.49
CA LYS A 32 -2.23 -5.34 -2.96
C LYS A 32 -3.54 -6.13 -3.10
N LYS A 33 -3.67 -6.94 -4.16
CA LYS A 33 -4.81 -7.87 -4.30
C LYS A 33 -4.71 -9.01 -3.28
N ALA A 34 -3.51 -9.56 -3.09
CA ALA A 34 -3.27 -10.63 -2.14
C ALA A 34 -3.52 -10.19 -0.70
N THR A 35 -3.14 -8.97 -0.31
CA THR A 35 -3.40 -8.42 1.03
C THR A 35 -4.89 -8.22 1.29
N TYR A 36 -5.68 -7.83 0.29
CA TYR A 36 -7.15 -7.72 0.41
C TYR A 36 -7.80 -9.11 0.62
N ILE A 37 -7.34 -10.12 -0.12
CA ILE A 37 -7.91 -11.49 -0.05
C ILE A 37 -7.46 -12.25 1.21
N ARG A 38 -6.15 -12.25 1.50
CA ARG A 38 -5.58 -13.02 2.62
C ARG A 38 -5.66 -12.26 3.95
N GLY A 39 -5.74 -10.93 3.90
CA GLY A 39 -5.59 -10.06 5.07
C GLY A 39 -4.13 -9.92 5.50
N LEU A 40 -3.84 -8.87 6.26
CA LEU A 40 -2.56 -8.72 6.95
C LEU A 40 -2.50 -9.60 8.21
N HIS A 41 -1.30 -9.80 8.76
CA HIS A 41 -1.14 -10.44 10.06
C HIS A 41 -1.89 -9.63 11.14
N GLY A 42 -2.59 -10.29 12.05
CA GLY A 42 -3.43 -9.64 13.06
C GLY A 42 -4.76 -9.07 12.55
N SER A 43 -5.04 -9.14 11.24
CA SER A 43 -6.35 -8.75 10.69
C SER A 43 -7.46 -9.74 11.06
N GLY A 44 -8.73 -9.32 10.92
CA GLY A 44 -9.88 -10.21 11.16
C GLY A 44 -9.87 -11.48 10.33
N ALA A 45 -9.37 -11.41 9.09
CA ALA A 45 -9.19 -12.58 8.22
C ALA A 45 -8.19 -13.60 8.82
N ALA A 46 -7.15 -13.14 9.51
CA ALA A 46 -6.19 -14.00 10.19
C ALA A 46 -6.84 -14.74 11.38
N LYS A 47 -7.69 -14.05 12.16
CA LYS A 47 -8.45 -14.65 13.28
C LYS A 47 -9.39 -15.76 12.79
N MET A 48 -10.19 -15.49 11.75
CA MET A 48 -11.08 -16.49 11.15
C MET A 48 -10.32 -17.72 10.63
N LYS A 49 -9.17 -17.53 9.97
CA LYS A 49 -8.33 -18.64 9.51
C LYS A 49 -7.73 -19.46 10.65
N ALA A 50 -7.45 -18.85 11.81
CA ALA A 50 -7.00 -19.58 13.00
C ALA A 50 -8.12 -20.46 13.56
N GLU A 51 -9.34 -19.93 13.69
CA GLU A 51 -10.50 -20.69 14.15
C GLU A 51 -10.85 -21.87 13.24
N ILE A 52 -10.76 -21.69 11.91
CA ILE A 52 -10.99 -22.80 10.97
C ILE A 52 -9.93 -23.89 11.15
N ARG A 53 -8.67 -23.52 11.42
CA ARG A 53 -7.59 -24.50 11.69
C ARG A 53 -7.84 -25.29 12.97
N THR A 54 -8.24 -24.64 14.05
CA THR A 54 -8.56 -25.33 15.32
C THR A 54 -9.74 -26.28 15.17
N LYS A 55 -10.83 -25.84 14.50
CA LYS A 55 -11.98 -26.71 14.18
C LYS A 55 -11.57 -27.92 13.34
N ARG A 56 -10.72 -27.72 12.32
CA ARG A 56 -10.24 -28.82 11.46
C ARG A 56 -9.42 -29.85 12.21
N ALA A 57 -8.54 -29.40 13.12
CA ALA A 57 -7.73 -30.27 13.96
C ALA A 57 -8.61 -31.11 14.92
N ASN A 58 -9.69 -30.51 15.44
CA ASN A 58 -10.61 -31.18 16.35
C ASN A 58 -11.62 -32.12 15.67
N ARG A 59 -11.65 -32.23 14.32
CA ARG A 59 -12.60 -33.11 13.60
C ARG A 59 -12.44 -34.59 13.96
N HIS A 60 -11.21 -35.02 14.27
CA HIS A 60 -10.92 -36.41 14.62
C HIS A 60 -11.15 -36.71 16.11
N LYS A 61 -11.48 -35.69 16.92
CA LYS A 61 -11.79 -35.83 18.34
C LYS A 61 -13.30 -35.98 18.59
N LYS A 62 -14.09 -36.18 17.53
CA LYS A 62 -15.54 -36.29 17.58
C LYS A 62 -15.97 -37.72 17.31
#